data_AF-A0A9W8GFX2-F1
#
_entry.id   AF-A0A9W8GFX2-F1
#
_cell.length_a   1.000
_cell.length_b   1.000
_cell.length_c   1.000
_cell.angle_alpha   90.00
_cell.angle_beta   90.00
_cell.angle_gamma   90.00
#
_symmetry.space_group_name_H-M   'P 1'
#
loop_
_entity.id
_entity.type
_entity.pdbx_description
1 polymer ?
#
loop_
_entity_poly.entity_id
_entity_poly.type
_entity_poly.pdbx_seq_one_letter_code
_entity_poly.pdbx_strand_id
1 'polypeptide(L)'
;MLRCALLVSRGRRLFSTGGGFAELGVEPELVRALERRFQIHTPNTMQQELLGQTLTASNHLLVRQETGSGKTFALSVGLLSLTLREHQALRSMGLDEAAALSTQQANSVVVVPNRELAFQIESWIGAMLAEAYPLLPRQKVVGRFVSGTPYESQQRGVLKRHGVPAIVVGTPRCLLELVYPDGSAPLIGVRASELMASLAERTREELMAGGLDAGGAESYRGVRRLVLDEIDGMLRLPNRHATERQIQLRRDKPKPGQVFVDRLLETLGATRISKTLRPPALPAAPPRQSNARGWQKPSDLALARGAPKPPRTECNVVGPHSLQIVALSATVNKDLRNWMVRRGWMTSRPLVIDNPSRSIDVPASTVHHCLVIENDRAIRNLREKCEDSPQASSTREQGAALVREEEEETADAEVQSMMEQMSEVAANVIREL
;
A
#
# COMPACT_ATOMS: atom_id res chain seq x y z
N MET A 1 32.64 -0.03 -24.06
CA MET A 1 32.79 1.43 -23.87
C MET A 1 31.40 2.06 -23.70
N LEU A 2 30.67 1.69 -22.64
CA LEU A 2 29.29 2.12 -22.36
C LEU A 2 29.29 2.86 -21.02
N ARG A 3 29.35 4.18 -21.08
CA ARG A 3 29.09 5.06 -19.93
C ARG A 3 27.58 5.32 -19.89
N CYS A 4 26.85 4.53 -19.10
CA CYS A 4 25.52 4.92 -18.63
C CYS A 4 25.70 6.08 -17.63
N ALA A 5 25.69 7.30 -18.15
CA ALA A 5 25.74 8.50 -17.34
C ALA A 5 24.45 8.60 -16.51
N LEU A 6 24.59 8.37 -15.20
CA LEU A 6 23.70 8.89 -14.17
C LEU A 6 23.64 10.44 -14.31
N LEU A 7 22.71 10.91 -15.14
CA LEU A 7 22.40 12.32 -15.26
C LEU A 7 21.48 12.73 -14.10
N VAL A 8 22.11 13.02 -12.96
CA VAL A 8 21.53 13.89 -11.93
C VAL A 8 21.47 15.30 -12.53
N SER A 9 20.43 15.58 -13.30
CA SER A 9 20.18 16.93 -13.79
C SER A 9 19.38 17.71 -12.75
N ARG A 10 20.05 18.69 -12.14
CA ARG A 10 19.44 19.68 -11.25
C ARG A 10 18.36 20.46 -12.02
N GLY A 11 17.12 20.37 -11.54
CA GLY A 11 16.16 21.48 -11.61
C GLY A 11 15.54 21.83 -12.97
N ARG A 12 15.25 20.87 -13.86
CA ARG A 12 14.37 21.12 -15.02
C ARG A 12 13.25 20.07 -15.10
N ARG A 13 12.03 20.55 -15.34
CA ARG A 13 10.82 19.75 -15.57
C ARG A 13 11.06 18.78 -16.74
N LEU A 14 11.31 17.50 -16.43
CA LEU A 14 11.36 16.39 -17.38
C LEU A 14 9.94 15.89 -17.70
N PHE A 15 9.03 16.79 -18.07
CA PHE A 15 7.73 16.40 -18.59
C PHE A 15 7.64 16.87 -20.03
N SER A 16 8.21 16.05 -20.93
CA SER A 16 7.67 15.94 -22.28
C SER A 16 6.26 15.38 -22.14
N THR A 17 5.24 16.16 -22.50
CA THR A 17 3.82 15.77 -22.40
C THR A 17 3.40 14.77 -23.47
N GLY A 18 4.22 13.74 -23.74
CA GLY A 18 3.97 12.79 -24.83
C GLY A 18 4.87 11.55 -24.85
N GLY A 19 5.44 11.13 -23.72
CA GLY A 19 6.38 10.01 -23.69
C GLY A 19 5.75 8.64 -23.40
N GLY A 20 6.25 7.59 -24.07
CA GLY A 20 5.92 6.20 -23.76
C GLY A 20 6.53 5.71 -22.44
N PHE A 21 6.17 4.50 -21.99
CA PHE A 21 6.68 3.93 -20.72
C PHE A 21 8.22 3.90 -20.65
N ALA A 22 8.90 3.62 -21.77
CA ALA A 22 10.36 3.60 -21.82
C ALA A 22 10.99 4.97 -21.51
N GLU A 23 10.39 6.06 -21.97
CA GLU A 23 10.88 7.42 -21.74
C GLU A 23 10.74 7.87 -20.28
N LEU A 24 9.72 7.35 -19.59
CA LEU A 24 9.56 7.52 -18.14
C LEU A 24 10.60 6.74 -17.34
N GLY A 25 11.41 5.92 -18.01
CA GLY A 25 12.36 5.02 -17.39
C GLY A 25 11.68 3.78 -16.83
N VAL A 26 10.69 3.20 -17.52
CA VAL A 26 10.33 1.80 -17.28
C VAL A 26 11.34 0.90 -17.99
N GLU A 27 11.59 -0.28 -17.41
CA GLU A 27 12.55 -1.24 -17.96
C GLU A 27 12.08 -1.75 -19.34
N PRO A 28 12.96 -1.82 -20.38
CA PRO A 28 12.55 -2.13 -21.75
C PRO A 28 11.83 -3.47 -21.94
N GLU A 29 12.27 -4.56 -21.30
CA GLU A 29 11.57 -5.85 -21.41
C GLU A 29 10.19 -5.80 -20.73
N LEU A 30 10.05 -5.02 -19.66
CA LEU A 30 8.76 -4.76 -19.03
C LEU A 30 7.83 -3.96 -19.94
N VAL A 31 8.33 -2.98 -20.71
CA VAL A 31 7.53 -2.27 -21.71
C VAL A 31 6.99 -3.24 -22.77
N ARG A 32 7.83 -4.14 -23.29
CA ARG A 32 7.39 -5.18 -24.24
C ARG A 32 6.34 -6.09 -23.62
N ALA A 33 6.49 -6.44 -22.35
CA ALA A 33 5.51 -7.26 -21.64
C ALA A 33 4.16 -6.55 -21.47
N LEU A 34 4.16 -5.24 -21.21
CA LEU A 34 2.94 -4.42 -21.18
C LEU A 34 2.21 -4.43 -22.53
N GLU A 35 2.95 -4.28 -23.62
CA GLU A 35 2.39 -4.28 -24.98
C GLU A 35 1.80 -5.64 -25.34
N ARG A 36 2.57 -6.72 -25.20
CA ARG A 36 2.14 -8.06 -25.66
C ARG A 36 1.04 -8.65 -24.80
N ARG A 37 1.14 -8.50 -23.48
CA ARG A 37 0.25 -9.20 -22.55
C ARG A 37 -0.95 -8.38 -22.11
N PHE A 38 -0.78 -7.06 -22.00
CA PHE A 38 -1.82 -6.17 -21.52
C PHE A 38 -2.37 -5.24 -22.61
N GLN A 39 -1.75 -5.19 -23.79
CA GLN A 39 -2.13 -4.29 -24.89
C GLN A 39 -2.09 -2.81 -24.45
N ILE A 40 -1.16 -2.49 -23.54
CA ILE A 40 -0.97 -1.14 -23.00
C ILE A 40 0.26 -0.54 -23.66
N HIS A 41 0.06 0.46 -24.52
CA HIS A 41 1.15 1.12 -25.26
C HIS A 41 1.61 2.42 -24.62
N THR A 42 0.67 3.23 -24.13
CA THR A 42 0.97 4.57 -23.59
C THR A 42 0.40 4.75 -22.19
N PRO A 43 1.17 5.35 -21.27
CA PRO A 43 0.68 5.72 -19.96
C PRO A 43 -0.22 6.96 -20.08
N ASN A 44 -1.32 6.99 -19.34
CA ASN A 44 -2.12 8.22 -19.22
C ASN A 44 -1.38 9.31 -18.42
N THR A 45 -1.85 10.55 -18.48
CA THR A 45 -1.19 11.70 -17.82
C THR A 45 -0.88 11.47 -16.35
N MET A 46 -1.79 10.85 -15.59
CA MET A 46 -1.52 10.54 -14.18
C MET A 46 -0.46 9.45 -14.05
N GLN A 47 -0.53 8.39 -14.86
CA GLN A 47 0.48 7.32 -14.83
C GLN A 47 1.86 7.87 -15.19
N GLN A 48 1.96 8.81 -16.14
CA GLN A 48 3.20 9.50 -16.48
C GLN A 48 3.79 10.23 -15.28
N GLU A 49 2.99 11.03 -14.59
CA GLU A 49 3.43 11.77 -13.40
C GLU A 49 3.80 10.83 -12.26
N LEU A 50 2.94 9.85 -11.96
CA LEU A 50 3.14 8.87 -10.90
C LEU A 50 4.40 8.02 -11.13
N LEU A 51 4.57 7.48 -12.34
CA LEU A 51 5.75 6.69 -12.69
C LEU A 51 7.02 7.54 -12.63
N GLY A 52 7.02 8.73 -13.22
CA GLY A 52 8.19 9.62 -13.22
C GLY A 52 8.66 9.94 -11.79
N GLN A 53 7.72 10.18 -10.87
CA GLN A 53 8.04 10.48 -9.47
C GLN A 53 8.41 9.23 -8.65
N THR A 54 7.78 8.09 -8.94
CA THR A 54 8.07 6.81 -8.26
C THR A 54 9.46 6.30 -8.64
N LEU A 55 9.80 6.35 -9.93
CA LEU A 55 11.05 5.82 -10.47
C LEU A 55 12.27 6.67 -10.09
N THR A 56 12.09 7.96 -9.83
CA THR A 56 13.17 8.87 -9.40
C THR A 56 13.40 8.88 -7.89
N ALA A 57 12.43 8.42 -7.09
CA ALA A 57 12.51 8.33 -5.63
C ALA A 57 13.05 9.60 -4.94
N SER A 58 12.62 10.79 -5.38
CA SER A 58 13.10 12.08 -4.85
C SER A 58 12.26 12.63 -3.70
N ASN A 59 11.01 12.20 -3.57
CA ASN A 59 10.04 12.69 -2.59
C ASN A 59 9.07 11.60 -2.15
N HIS A 60 8.53 11.73 -0.94
CA HIS A 60 7.30 11.02 -0.59
C HIS A 60 6.15 11.55 -1.44
N LEU A 61 5.30 10.65 -1.90
CA LEU A 61 4.23 10.96 -2.84
C LEU A 61 2.88 10.79 -2.15
N LEU A 62 2.00 11.75 -2.38
CA LEU A 62 0.60 11.68 -2.00
C LEU A 62 -0.25 11.90 -3.24
N VAL A 63 -0.89 10.83 -3.70
CA VAL A 63 -1.61 10.82 -4.98
C VAL A 63 -3.11 10.91 -4.70
N ARG A 64 -3.74 11.94 -5.25
CA ARG A 64 -5.18 12.17 -5.16
C ARG A 64 -5.83 12.00 -6.52
N GLN A 65 -6.63 10.95 -6.69
CA GLN A 65 -7.44 10.80 -7.91
C GLN A 65 -8.53 9.73 -7.76
N GLU A 66 -9.63 9.90 -8.49
CA GLU A 66 -10.74 8.96 -8.61
C GLU A 66 -10.30 7.53 -8.98
N THR A 67 -11.13 6.55 -8.60
CA THR A 67 -10.93 5.15 -8.93
C THR A 67 -10.94 4.93 -10.45
N GLY A 68 -10.36 3.82 -10.92
CA GLY A 68 -10.34 3.50 -12.35
C GLY A 68 -9.24 4.17 -13.18
N SER A 69 -8.50 5.14 -12.65
CA SER A 69 -7.43 5.82 -13.39
C SER A 69 -6.13 5.02 -13.61
N GLY A 70 -6.08 3.77 -13.13
CA GLY A 70 -4.93 2.88 -13.30
C GLY A 70 -3.72 3.18 -12.39
N LYS A 71 -3.92 3.87 -11.26
CA LYS A 71 -2.85 4.19 -10.27
C LYS A 71 -2.11 2.96 -9.76
N THR A 72 -2.88 1.99 -9.26
CA THR A 72 -2.33 0.77 -8.65
C THR A 72 -1.56 -0.06 -9.68
N PHE A 73 -2.06 -0.14 -10.91
CA PHE A 73 -1.36 -0.80 -12.00
C PHE A 73 -0.03 -0.10 -12.33
N ALA A 74 -0.05 1.23 -12.48
CA ALA A 74 1.17 2.00 -12.74
C ALA A 74 2.21 1.87 -11.61
N LEU A 75 1.78 1.83 -10.36
CA LEU A 75 2.70 1.55 -9.25
C LEU A 75 3.25 0.13 -9.32
N SER A 76 2.45 -0.87 -9.70
CA SER A 76 2.93 -2.23 -9.89
C SER A 76 4.04 -2.29 -10.95
N VAL A 77 3.87 -1.57 -12.07
CA VAL A 77 4.89 -1.41 -13.12
C VAL A 77 6.14 -0.72 -12.57
N GLY A 78 5.98 0.41 -11.87
CA GLY A 78 7.10 1.16 -11.31
C GLY A 78 7.91 0.37 -10.28
N LEU A 79 7.23 -0.33 -9.36
CA LEU A 79 7.87 -1.16 -8.34
C LEU A 79 8.61 -2.35 -8.94
N LEU A 80 8.02 -3.02 -9.94
CA LEU A 80 8.69 -4.11 -10.64
C LEU A 80 9.91 -3.59 -11.41
N SER A 81 9.78 -2.48 -12.14
CA SER A 81 10.90 -1.87 -12.85
C SER A 81 12.07 -1.50 -11.92
N LEU A 82 11.78 -0.94 -10.74
CA LEU A 82 12.82 -0.64 -9.76
C LEU A 82 13.46 -1.90 -9.19
N THR A 83 12.67 -2.93 -8.89
CA THR A 83 13.17 -4.21 -8.39
C THR A 83 14.08 -4.89 -9.41
N LEU A 84 13.72 -4.88 -10.69
CA LEU A 84 14.53 -5.45 -11.77
C LEU A 84 15.84 -4.68 -11.98
N ARG A 85 15.81 -3.34 -11.92
CA ARG A 85 17.03 -2.51 -11.99
C ARG A 85 17.99 -2.80 -10.85
N GLU A 86 17.47 -2.89 -9.63
CA GLU A 86 18.25 -3.24 -8.46
C GLU A 86 18.85 -4.64 -8.60
N HIS A 87 18.09 -5.59 -9.16
CA HIS A 87 18.56 -6.95 -9.40
C HIS A 87 19.72 -6.94 -10.40
N GLN A 88 19.55 -6.29 -11.55
CA GLN A 88 20.60 -6.13 -12.56
C GLN A 88 21.84 -5.42 -12.02
N ALA A 89 21.68 -4.42 -11.14
CA ALA A 89 22.79 -3.74 -10.48
C ALA A 89 23.58 -4.71 -9.58
N LEU A 90 22.90 -5.53 -8.78
CA LEU A 90 23.55 -6.54 -7.93
C LEU A 90 24.28 -7.60 -8.78
N ARG A 91 23.69 -8.05 -9.89
CA ARG A 91 24.35 -8.98 -10.82
C ARG A 91 25.59 -8.34 -11.46
N SER A 92 25.53 -7.04 -11.78
CA SER A 92 26.66 -6.28 -12.32
C SER A 92 27.78 -6.08 -11.28
N MET A 93 27.47 -6.15 -9.99
CA MET A 93 28.44 -6.15 -8.88
C MET A 93 29.08 -7.54 -8.64
N GLY A 94 28.77 -8.54 -9.47
CA GLY A 94 29.36 -9.87 -9.41
C GLY A 94 28.66 -10.83 -8.45
N LEU A 95 27.52 -10.46 -7.85
CA LEU A 95 26.71 -11.39 -7.06
C LEU A 95 26.09 -12.42 -7.99
N ASP A 96 26.08 -13.68 -7.58
CA ASP A 96 25.29 -14.71 -8.25
C ASP A 96 23.77 -14.44 -8.14
N GLU A 97 22.99 -15.22 -8.88
CA GLU A 97 21.53 -15.08 -8.94
C GLU A 97 20.87 -15.22 -7.56
N ALA A 98 21.31 -16.21 -6.78
CA ALA A 98 20.73 -16.52 -5.48
C ALA A 98 21.05 -15.43 -4.45
N ALA A 99 22.29 -14.94 -4.43
CA ALA A 99 22.76 -13.87 -3.57
C ALA A 99 22.11 -12.53 -3.91
N ALA A 100 21.94 -12.21 -5.20
CA ALA A 100 21.25 -11.01 -5.64
C ALA A 100 19.79 -11.01 -5.14
N LEU A 101 19.05 -12.09 -5.37
CA LEU A 101 17.66 -12.22 -4.91
C LEU A 101 17.54 -12.21 -3.38
N SER A 102 18.50 -12.82 -2.68
CA SER A 102 18.53 -12.81 -1.22
C SER A 102 18.83 -11.42 -0.64
N THR A 103 19.59 -10.59 -1.35
CA THR A 103 19.90 -9.23 -0.93
C THR A 103 18.70 -8.29 -1.08
N GLN A 104 17.80 -8.55 -2.03
CA GLN A 104 16.64 -7.70 -2.32
C GLN A 104 15.39 -8.01 -1.48
N GLN A 105 15.48 -8.90 -0.50
CA GLN A 105 14.31 -9.31 0.28
C GLN A 105 13.61 -8.12 0.95
N ALA A 106 12.28 -8.06 0.78
CA ALA A 106 11.39 -7.02 1.28
C ALA A 106 11.82 -5.57 0.94
N ASN A 107 12.38 -5.34 -0.24
CA ASN A 107 12.74 -3.99 -0.69
C ASN A 107 11.52 -3.06 -0.82
N SER A 108 10.36 -3.61 -1.14
CA SER A 108 9.12 -2.87 -1.41
C SER A 108 7.95 -3.52 -0.70
N VAL A 109 7.24 -2.74 0.11
CA VAL A 109 6.04 -3.18 0.84
C VAL A 109 4.83 -2.44 0.32
N VAL A 110 3.81 -3.16 -0.13
CA VAL A 110 2.55 -2.63 -0.64
C VAL A 110 1.43 -3.04 0.30
N VAL A 111 0.86 -2.05 0.97
CA VAL A 111 -0.28 -2.22 1.88
C VAL A 111 -1.55 -1.95 1.11
N VAL A 112 -2.44 -2.94 1.08
CA VAL A 112 -3.72 -2.87 0.36
C VAL A 112 -4.91 -3.02 1.33
N PRO A 113 -6.07 -2.41 1.01
CA PRO A 113 -7.25 -2.42 1.89
C PRO A 113 -7.89 -3.80 2.02
N ASN A 114 -7.83 -4.64 0.99
CA ASN A 114 -8.51 -5.93 0.91
C ASN A 114 -7.66 -6.98 0.20
N ARG A 115 -8.11 -8.24 0.25
CA ARG A 115 -7.36 -9.38 -0.29
C ARG A 115 -7.42 -9.41 -1.81
N GLU A 116 -8.54 -9.02 -2.41
CA GLU A 116 -8.80 -9.03 -3.85
C GLU A 116 -7.79 -8.15 -4.58
N LEU A 117 -7.54 -6.93 -4.08
CA LEU A 117 -6.51 -6.05 -4.64
C LEU A 117 -5.11 -6.64 -4.48
N ALA A 118 -4.84 -7.33 -3.37
CA ALA A 118 -3.55 -8.01 -3.16
C ALA A 118 -3.33 -9.09 -4.24
N PHE A 119 -4.35 -9.91 -4.51
CA PHE A 119 -4.33 -10.93 -5.57
C PHE A 119 -4.12 -10.29 -6.94
N GLN A 120 -4.82 -9.20 -7.21
CA GLN A 120 -4.73 -8.48 -8.48
C GLN A 120 -3.31 -7.95 -8.74
N ILE A 121 -2.70 -7.28 -7.77
CA ILE A 121 -1.32 -6.78 -7.87
C ILE A 121 -0.31 -7.93 -8.05
N GLU A 122 -0.41 -8.99 -7.25
CA GLU A 122 0.49 -10.15 -7.36
C GLU A 122 0.36 -10.84 -8.74
N SER A 123 -0.87 -10.96 -9.23
CA SER A 123 -1.18 -11.51 -10.56
C SER A 123 -0.57 -10.66 -11.67
N TRP A 124 -0.76 -9.34 -11.64
CA TRP A 124 -0.17 -8.41 -12.62
C TRP A 124 1.35 -8.47 -12.62
N ILE A 125 1.98 -8.37 -11.46
CA ILE A 125 3.45 -8.40 -11.34
C ILE A 125 3.98 -9.74 -11.85
N GLY A 126 3.38 -10.86 -11.45
CA GLY A 126 3.84 -12.17 -11.91
C GLY A 126 3.59 -12.42 -13.40
N ALA A 127 2.51 -11.87 -13.98
CA ALA A 127 2.24 -11.92 -15.40
C ALA A 127 3.25 -11.11 -16.23
N MET A 128 3.59 -9.91 -15.76
CA MET A 128 4.65 -9.08 -16.35
C MET A 128 6.02 -9.75 -16.24
N LEU A 129 6.34 -10.32 -15.07
CA LEU A 129 7.60 -10.99 -14.82
C LEU A 129 7.78 -12.24 -15.69
N ALA A 130 6.73 -13.07 -15.84
CA ALA A 130 6.81 -14.28 -16.66
C ALA A 130 7.08 -13.97 -18.14
N GLU A 131 6.62 -12.83 -18.64
CA GLU A 131 6.84 -12.39 -20.02
C GLU A 131 8.22 -11.73 -20.19
N ALA A 132 8.59 -10.81 -19.30
CA ALA A 132 9.82 -10.04 -19.41
C ALA A 132 11.07 -10.81 -18.95
N TYR A 133 10.94 -11.67 -17.93
CA TYR A 133 12.04 -12.37 -17.26
C TYR A 133 11.63 -13.80 -16.85
N PRO A 134 11.43 -14.71 -17.83
CA PRO A 134 10.90 -16.06 -17.56
C PRO A 134 11.80 -16.93 -16.67
N LEU A 135 13.08 -16.60 -16.57
CA LEU A 135 14.06 -17.32 -15.73
C LEU A 135 14.07 -16.85 -14.27
N LEU A 136 13.48 -15.67 -13.97
CA LEU A 136 13.45 -15.16 -12.60
C LEU A 136 12.35 -15.88 -11.79
N PRO A 137 12.69 -16.43 -10.61
CA PRO A 137 11.71 -17.13 -9.78
C PRO A 137 10.69 -16.13 -9.21
N ARG A 138 9.44 -16.23 -9.68
CA ARG A 138 8.32 -15.36 -9.26
C ARG A 138 8.22 -15.24 -7.74
N GLN A 139 8.36 -16.35 -7.01
CA GLN A 139 8.21 -16.40 -5.55
C GLN A 139 9.29 -15.62 -4.79
N LYS A 140 10.43 -15.29 -5.43
CA LYS A 140 11.47 -14.43 -4.87
C LYS A 140 11.26 -12.95 -5.22
N VAL A 141 10.51 -12.66 -6.28
CA VAL A 141 10.28 -11.28 -6.73
C VAL A 141 9.03 -10.69 -6.10
N VAL A 142 7.93 -11.43 -6.08
CA VAL A 142 6.65 -10.95 -5.52
C VAL A 142 5.99 -12.04 -4.69
N GLY A 143 5.41 -11.63 -3.56
CA GLY A 143 4.55 -12.50 -2.76
C GLY A 143 3.46 -11.71 -2.06
N ARG A 144 2.35 -12.40 -1.85
CA ARG A 144 1.12 -11.85 -1.32
C ARG A 144 0.81 -12.41 0.06
N PHE A 145 0.35 -11.56 0.95
CA PHE A 145 0.08 -11.87 2.36
C PHE A 145 -1.29 -11.36 2.78
N VAL A 146 -2.24 -12.27 2.89
CA VAL A 146 -3.63 -11.99 3.24
C VAL A 146 -4.12 -13.01 4.25
N SER A 147 -5.01 -12.57 5.14
CA SER A 147 -5.62 -13.44 6.15
C SER A 147 -6.61 -14.44 5.52
N GLY A 148 -6.74 -15.59 6.16
CA GLY A 148 -7.63 -16.68 5.78
C GLY A 148 -6.93 -18.03 5.88
N THR A 149 -7.59 -18.98 6.55
CA THR A 149 -7.06 -20.30 6.94
C THR A 149 -6.37 -21.11 5.84
N PRO A 150 -6.83 -21.16 4.57
CA PRO A 150 -6.06 -21.84 3.52
C PRO A 150 -4.85 -21.04 3.03
N TYR A 151 -4.94 -19.70 3.05
CA TYR A 151 -3.91 -18.83 2.49
C TYR A 151 -2.71 -18.70 3.41
N GLU A 152 -2.92 -18.61 4.72
CA GLU A 152 -1.83 -18.44 5.69
C GLU A 152 -0.87 -19.64 5.70
N SER A 153 -1.41 -20.86 5.63
CA SER A 153 -0.62 -22.09 5.52
C SER A 153 0.21 -22.12 4.24
N GLN A 154 -0.40 -21.75 3.10
CA GLN A 154 0.29 -21.66 1.81
C GLN A 154 1.40 -20.60 1.84
N GLN A 155 1.11 -19.40 2.35
CA GLN A 155 2.07 -18.30 2.47
C GLN A 155 3.25 -18.68 3.35
N ARG A 156 3.01 -19.32 4.50
CA ARG A 156 4.06 -19.85 5.38
C ARG A 156 4.92 -20.90 4.67
N GLY A 157 4.29 -21.78 3.89
CA GLY A 157 5.00 -22.77 3.06
C GLY A 157 5.92 -22.11 2.02
N VAL A 158 5.41 -21.10 1.30
CA VAL A 158 6.18 -20.34 0.32
C VAL A 158 7.33 -19.59 0.99
N LEU A 159 7.08 -18.91 2.11
CA LEU A 159 8.12 -18.22 2.88
C LEU A 159 9.20 -19.17 3.39
N LYS A 160 8.84 -20.36 3.87
CA LYS A 160 9.83 -21.36 4.33
C LYS A 160 10.70 -21.87 3.18
N ARG A 161 10.12 -22.08 1.99
CA ARG A 161 10.85 -22.62 0.82
C ARG A 161 11.66 -21.57 0.07
N HIS A 162 11.12 -20.37 -0.05
CA HIS A 162 11.67 -19.33 -0.92
C HIS A 162 12.15 -18.09 -0.15
N GLY A 163 11.93 -18.00 1.16
CA GLY A 163 12.23 -16.78 1.92
C GLY A 163 11.25 -15.65 1.59
N VAL A 164 11.58 -14.45 2.06
CA VAL A 164 10.76 -13.26 1.85
C VAL A 164 10.99 -12.73 0.42
N PRO A 165 9.94 -12.44 -0.36
CA PRO A 165 10.09 -11.88 -1.70
C PRO A 165 10.60 -10.44 -1.65
N ALA A 166 11.11 -9.92 -2.77
CA ALA A 166 11.49 -8.50 -2.88
C ALA A 166 10.27 -7.58 -2.69
N ILE A 167 9.21 -7.81 -3.47
CA ILE A 167 7.94 -7.08 -3.37
C ILE A 167 6.97 -7.87 -2.49
N VAL A 168 6.64 -7.30 -1.34
CA VAL A 168 5.68 -7.83 -0.38
C VAL A 168 4.36 -7.08 -0.55
N VAL A 169 3.29 -7.76 -0.92
CA VAL A 169 1.95 -7.17 -1.05
C VAL A 169 1.03 -7.78 0.01
N GLY A 170 0.29 -6.98 0.77
CA GLY A 170 -0.62 -7.60 1.75
C GLY A 170 -1.57 -6.68 2.45
N THR A 171 -2.50 -7.30 3.18
CA THR A 171 -3.43 -6.57 4.03
C THR A 171 -2.75 -6.21 5.36
N PRO A 172 -3.12 -5.08 5.98
CA PRO A 172 -2.44 -4.59 7.17
C PRO A 172 -2.23 -5.59 8.31
N ARG A 173 -3.25 -6.40 8.60
CA ARG A 173 -3.19 -7.38 9.70
C ARG A 173 -2.20 -8.50 9.40
N CYS A 174 -2.24 -9.06 8.20
CA CYS A 174 -1.33 -10.12 7.81
C CYS A 174 0.12 -9.61 7.73
N LEU A 175 0.31 -8.39 7.21
CA LEU A 175 1.64 -7.77 7.19
C LEU A 175 2.18 -7.48 8.60
N LEU A 176 1.32 -7.12 9.57
CA LEU A 176 1.72 -6.96 10.98
C LEU A 176 2.29 -8.23 11.58
N GLU A 177 1.66 -9.37 11.29
CA GLU A 177 2.08 -10.69 11.77
C GLU A 177 3.42 -11.10 11.13
N LEU A 178 3.74 -10.61 9.93
CA LEU A 178 5.06 -10.81 9.30
C LEU A 178 6.16 -9.93 9.88
N VAL A 179 5.87 -8.69 10.25
CA VAL A 179 6.84 -7.82 10.91
C VAL A 179 7.10 -8.29 12.34
N TYR A 180 6.15 -8.94 13.02
CA TYR A 180 6.39 -9.47 14.37
C TYR A 180 5.77 -10.86 14.51
N PRO A 181 6.41 -11.90 13.98
CA PRO A 181 5.96 -13.26 14.21
C PRO A 181 6.27 -13.61 15.68
N ASP A 182 5.24 -13.60 16.54
CA ASP A 182 5.25 -14.20 17.88
C ASP A 182 6.54 -13.99 18.73
N GLY A 183 7.11 -12.78 18.71
CA GLY A 183 8.31 -12.42 19.50
C GLY A 183 9.67 -12.71 18.85
N SER A 184 9.70 -13.16 17.60
CA SER A 184 10.92 -13.31 16.80
C SER A 184 11.32 -12.01 16.06
N ALA A 185 12.54 -11.97 15.51
CA ALA A 185 13.01 -10.85 14.71
C ALA A 185 12.10 -10.60 13.49
N PRO A 186 11.89 -9.33 13.08
CA PRO A 186 11.00 -9.00 11.97
C PRO A 186 11.45 -9.66 10.65
N LEU A 187 10.57 -10.42 10.00
CA LEU A 187 10.85 -11.04 8.69
C LEU A 187 10.99 -9.98 7.58
N ILE A 188 10.28 -8.87 7.71
CA ILE A 188 10.46 -7.68 6.87
C ILE A 188 11.60 -6.88 7.48
N GLY A 189 12.79 -7.04 6.90
CA GLY A 189 14.07 -6.62 7.46
C GLY A 189 14.16 -5.14 7.83
N VAL A 190 14.63 -4.93 9.06
CA VAL A 190 15.11 -3.68 9.66
C VAL A 190 16.22 -3.09 8.77
N ARG A 191 16.07 -1.86 8.30
CA ARG A 191 17.25 -1.05 8.00
C ARG A 191 17.89 -0.73 9.33
N ALA A 192 18.98 -1.42 9.67
CA ALA A 192 19.72 -1.11 10.88
C ALA A 192 20.06 0.38 10.84
N SER A 193 19.62 1.10 11.87
CA SER A 193 19.87 2.53 12.10
C SER A 193 21.36 2.92 12.01
N GLU A 194 22.26 1.95 12.06
CA GLU A 194 23.70 2.07 11.84
C GLU A 194 24.07 2.30 10.36
N LEU A 195 23.26 1.80 9.41
CA LEU A 195 23.48 2.03 7.97
C LEU A 195 23.10 3.46 7.58
N MET A 196 22.06 4.06 8.17
CA MET A 196 21.70 5.46 7.92
C MET A 196 22.68 6.44 8.59
N ALA A 197 23.21 6.09 9.76
CA ALA A 197 24.28 6.85 10.41
C ALA A 197 25.59 6.76 9.61
N SER A 198 25.99 5.54 9.22
CA SER A 198 27.21 5.33 8.43
C SER A 198 27.08 5.84 6.98
N LEU A 199 25.90 5.82 6.34
CA LEU A 199 25.68 6.43 5.03
C LEU A 199 25.70 7.96 5.12
N ALA A 200 25.23 8.59 6.20
CA ALA A 200 25.34 10.04 6.37
C ALA A 200 26.81 10.50 6.48
N GLU A 201 27.67 9.68 7.10
CA GLU A 201 29.12 9.90 7.19
C GLU A 201 29.84 9.51 5.88
N ARG A 202 29.53 8.35 5.30
CA ARG A 202 30.13 7.85 4.06
C ARG A 202 29.73 8.62 2.81
N THR A 203 28.51 9.15 2.70
CA THR A 203 28.13 9.99 1.54
C THR A 203 29.02 11.25 1.48
N ARG A 204 29.58 11.70 2.61
CA ARG A 204 30.51 12.83 2.68
C ARG A 204 31.95 12.43 2.29
N GLU A 205 32.34 11.17 2.47
CA GLU A 205 33.67 10.63 2.14
C GLU A 205 33.73 10.00 0.73
N GLU A 206 32.69 9.29 0.30
CA GLU A 206 32.56 8.64 -1.02
C GLU A 206 32.33 9.66 -2.16
N LEU A 207 31.77 10.85 -1.85
CA LEU A 207 31.81 12.00 -2.77
C LEU A 207 33.25 12.48 -3.05
N MET A 208 34.23 12.03 -2.26
CA MET A 208 35.65 12.38 -2.38
C MET A 208 36.55 11.19 -2.79
N ALA A 209 36.12 9.94 -2.64
CA ALA A 209 36.92 8.75 -2.94
C ALA A 209 36.13 7.69 -3.71
N GLY A 210 36.41 7.55 -5.01
CA GLY A 210 35.80 6.54 -5.87
C GLY A 210 36.42 5.16 -5.67
N GLY A 211 35.78 4.31 -4.85
CA GLY A 211 36.09 2.89 -4.70
C GLY A 211 34.81 2.07 -4.53
N LEU A 212 34.64 1.01 -5.32
CA LEU A 212 33.49 0.10 -5.30
C LEU A 212 33.81 -1.10 -4.39
N ASP A 213 33.45 -1.01 -3.12
CA ASP A 213 33.59 -2.10 -2.14
C ASP A 213 32.23 -2.72 -1.78
N ALA A 214 32.25 -3.89 -1.12
CA ALA A 214 31.11 -4.69 -0.66
C ALA A 214 29.99 -3.92 0.09
N GLY A 215 30.24 -2.69 0.52
CA GLY A 215 29.22 -1.76 1.02
C GLY A 215 28.13 -1.40 0.00
N GLY A 216 28.39 -1.54 -1.29
CA GLY A 216 27.42 -1.27 -2.36
C GLY A 216 26.19 -2.18 -2.29
N ALA A 217 26.37 -3.49 -2.06
CA ALA A 217 25.28 -4.47 -2.00
C ALA A 217 24.40 -4.31 -0.74
N GLU A 218 25.01 -3.94 0.40
CA GLU A 218 24.27 -3.65 1.64
C GLU A 218 23.28 -2.49 1.48
N SER A 219 23.55 -1.56 0.56
CA SER A 219 22.64 -0.44 0.25
C SER A 219 21.31 -0.88 -0.38
N TYR A 220 21.21 -2.14 -0.85
CA TYR A 220 20.00 -2.73 -1.43
C TYR A 220 19.18 -3.55 -0.43
N ARG A 221 19.64 -3.71 0.82
CA ARG A 221 18.93 -4.46 1.85
C ARG A 221 17.84 -3.63 2.55
N GLY A 222 16.76 -4.31 2.92
CA GLY A 222 15.68 -3.78 3.73
C GLY A 222 14.69 -2.90 2.97
N VAL A 223 13.64 -2.46 3.67
CA VAL A 223 12.53 -1.72 3.06
C VAL A 223 12.99 -0.35 2.56
N ARG A 224 12.88 -0.14 1.24
CA ARG A 224 13.17 1.13 0.54
C ARG A 224 11.90 1.82 0.08
N ARG A 225 10.81 1.09 -0.10
CA ARG A 225 9.55 1.61 -0.62
C ARG A 225 8.39 1.10 0.20
N LEU A 226 7.54 2.01 0.64
CA LEU A 226 6.27 1.71 1.29
C LEU A 226 5.14 2.34 0.50
N VAL A 227 4.31 1.52 -0.12
CA VAL A 227 3.12 1.94 -0.84
C VAL A 227 1.89 1.69 0.04
N LEU A 228 1.07 2.71 0.21
CA LEU A 228 -0.16 2.67 0.99
C LEU A 228 -1.32 2.93 0.02
N ASP A 229 -1.94 1.86 -0.47
CA ASP A 229 -3.11 1.97 -1.36
C ASP A 229 -4.39 2.20 -0.54
N GLU A 230 -5.32 3.00 -1.09
CA GLU A 230 -6.55 3.45 -0.44
C GLU A 230 -6.34 3.89 1.02
N ILE A 231 -5.39 4.81 1.25
CA ILE A 231 -4.98 5.20 2.61
C ILE A 231 -6.10 5.80 3.46
N ASP A 232 -7.07 6.47 2.83
CA ASP A 232 -8.30 6.96 3.44
C ASP A 232 -9.16 5.81 3.96
N GLY A 233 -9.36 4.77 3.15
CA GLY A 233 -10.04 3.54 3.53
C GLY A 233 -9.29 2.73 4.60
N MET A 234 -7.96 2.72 4.54
CA MET A 234 -7.10 2.02 5.51
C MET A 234 -7.10 2.70 6.89
N LEU A 235 -7.06 4.03 6.93
CA LEU A 235 -6.98 4.78 8.18
C LEU A 235 -8.34 5.15 8.77
N ARG A 236 -9.38 5.35 7.95
CA ARG A 236 -10.72 5.85 8.35
C ARG A 236 -10.63 6.82 9.53
N LEU A 237 -9.96 7.96 9.29
CA LEU A 237 -9.80 8.97 10.32
C LEU A 237 -11.18 9.46 10.80
N PRO A 238 -11.35 9.72 12.11
CA PRO A 238 -12.60 10.30 12.62
C PRO A 238 -12.94 11.56 11.85
N ASN A 239 -14.19 11.67 11.40
CA ASN A 239 -14.65 12.87 10.72
C ASN A 239 -14.74 14.05 11.73
N ARG A 240 -14.90 15.27 11.21
CA ARG A 240 -15.05 16.49 12.03
C ARG A 240 -16.28 16.50 12.95
N HIS A 241 -17.23 15.59 12.73
CA HIS A 241 -18.47 15.43 13.48
C HIS A 241 -18.44 14.18 14.37
N ALA A 242 -17.29 13.53 14.52
CA ALA A 242 -17.15 12.32 15.29
C ALA A 242 -17.34 12.64 16.77
N THR A 243 -18.07 11.80 17.49
CA THR A 243 -18.28 12.00 18.92
C THR A 243 -16.97 11.84 19.68
N GLU A 244 -16.85 12.47 20.86
CA GLU A 244 -15.67 12.30 21.73
C GLU A 244 -15.40 10.83 22.02
N ARG A 245 -16.46 10.02 22.20
CA ARG A 245 -16.36 8.58 22.39
C ARG A 245 -15.72 7.88 21.18
N GLN A 246 -16.09 8.27 19.95
CA GLN A 246 -15.49 7.70 18.73
C GLN A 246 -14.02 8.11 18.58
N ILE A 247 -13.69 9.37 18.90
CA ILE A 247 -12.30 9.86 18.89
C ILE A 247 -11.47 9.11 19.93
N GLN A 248 -11.98 8.93 21.14
CA GLN A 248 -11.31 8.20 22.22
C GLN A 248 -11.12 6.74 21.85
N LEU A 249 -12.18 6.06 21.37
CA LEU A 249 -12.09 4.69 20.88
C LEU A 249 -11.02 4.54 19.78
N ARG A 250 -10.89 5.53 18.89
CA ARG A 250 -9.85 5.52 17.84
C ARG A 250 -8.44 5.65 18.40
N ARG A 251 -8.26 6.45 19.45
CA ARG A 251 -6.97 6.59 20.15
C ARG A 251 -6.58 5.31 20.86
N ASP A 252 -7.54 4.67 21.52
CA ASP A 252 -7.31 3.45 22.29
C ASP A 252 -7.16 2.21 21.38
N LYS A 253 -7.89 2.18 20.26
CA LYS A 253 -7.92 1.08 19.29
C LYS A 253 -7.61 1.60 17.87
N PRO A 254 -6.34 1.88 17.55
CA PRO A 254 -5.91 2.27 16.20
C PRO A 254 -6.22 1.17 15.18
N LYS A 255 -6.33 1.52 13.89
CA LYS A 255 -6.64 0.52 12.85
C LYS A 255 -5.37 -0.31 12.61
N PRO A 256 -5.49 -1.57 12.20
CA PRO A 256 -4.34 -2.39 11.82
C PRO A 256 -3.38 -1.69 10.85
N GLY A 257 -3.90 -0.96 9.84
CA GLY A 257 -3.06 -0.18 8.90
C GLY A 257 -2.22 0.90 9.57
N GLN A 258 -2.78 1.59 10.57
CA GLN A 258 -2.02 2.56 11.36
C GLN A 258 -0.94 1.87 12.18
N VAL A 259 -1.29 0.81 12.91
CA VAL A 259 -0.34 0.07 13.76
C VAL A 259 0.79 -0.52 12.92
N PHE A 260 0.47 -1.04 11.74
CA PHE A 260 1.44 -1.57 10.79
C PHE A 260 2.48 -0.54 10.40
N VAL A 261 2.05 0.60 9.86
CA VAL A 261 2.96 1.63 9.37
C VAL A 261 3.75 2.23 10.53
N ASP A 262 3.11 2.52 11.67
CA ASP A 262 3.80 3.02 12.86
C ASP A 262 4.93 2.06 13.26
N ARG A 263 4.64 0.76 13.40
CA ARG A 263 5.64 -0.23 13.82
C ARG A 263 6.72 -0.49 12.77
N LEU A 264 6.37 -0.47 11.48
CA LEU A 264 7.32 -0.62 10.40
C LEU A 264 8.32 0.54 10.42
N LEU A 265 7.84 1.78 10.53
CA LEU A 265 8.71 2.95 10.66
C LEU A 265 9.52 2.92 11.97
N GLU A 266 8.95 2.41 13.06
CA GLU A 266 9.68 2.17 14.32
C GLU A 266 10.86 1.24 14.10
N THR A 267 10.60 0.11 13.43
CA THR A 267 11.59 -0.90 13.07
C THR A 267 12.66 -0.34 12.14
N LEU A 268 12.30 0.48 11.16
CA LEU A 268 13.26 1.08 10.23
C LEU A 268 14.12 2.20 10.85
N GLY A 269 13.99 2.47 12.16
CA GLY A 269 14.71 3.56 12.82
C GLY A 269 14.27 4.96 12.37
N ALA A 270 13.21 5.06 11.55
CA ALA A 270 12.64 6.30 11.07
C ALA A 270 11.89 7.10 12.17
N THR A 271 11.88 6.57 13.40
CA THR A 271 11.10 7.06 14.55
C THR A 271 11.86 7.82 15.60
N ARG A 272 13.11 8.22 15.32
CA ARG A 272 13.75 9.30 16.10
C ARG A 272 12.94 10.61 16.10
N ILE A 273 11.88 10.70 15.29
CA ILE A 273 10.93 11.82 15.23
C ILE A 273 9.65 11.57 16.06
N SER A 274 9.18 10.32 16.25
CA SER A 274 7.89 10.07 16.92
C SER A 274 7.98 10.08 18.45
N LYS A 275 9.12 9.69 19.04
CA LYS A 275 9.31 9.70 20.50
C LYS A 275 9.41 11.11 21.08
N THR A 276 9.89 12.07 20.29
CA THR A 276 9.93 13.52 20.63
C THR A 276 8.61 14.24 20.34
N LEU A 277 7.72 13.63 19.54
CA LEU A 277 6.42 14.18 19.13
C LEU A 277 5.22 13.53 19.82
N ARG A 278 5.42 12.56 20.73
CA ARG A 278 4.33 12.22 21.65
C ARG A 278 3.99 13.49 22.42
N PRO A 279 2.76 14.03 22.31
CA PRO A 279 2.37 15.08 23.24
C PRO A 279 2.58 14.50 24.65
N PRO A 280 3.15 15.28 25.59
CA PRO A 280 3.16 14.85 26.98
C PRO A 280 1.73 14.44 27.35
N ALA A 281 1.59 13.36 28.11
CA ALA A 281 0.29 12.95 28.64
C ALA A 281 -0.39 14.21 29.19
N LEU A 282 -1.61 14.49 28.70
CA LEU A 282 -2.38 15.64 29.16
C LEU A 282 -2.37 15.62 30.70
N PRO A 283 -1.97 16.70 31.39
CA PRO A 283 -2.13 16.76 32.83
C PRO A 283 -3.60 16.47 33.16
N ALA A 284 -3.84 15.73 34.25
CA ALA A 284 -5.18 15.42 34.73
C ALA A 284 -6.05 16.68 34.66
N ALA A 285 -7.21 16.56 34.01
CA ALA A 285 -8.08 17.69 33.73
C ALA A 285 -8.34 18.49 35.03
N PRO A 286 -8.21 19.83 35.02
CA PRO A 286 -8.55 20.62 36.19
C PRO A 286 -10.01 20.38 36.57
N PRO A 287 -10.36 20.46 37.86
CA PRO A 287 -11.73 20.25 38.32
C PRO A 287 -12.67 21.22 37.60
N ARG A 288 -13.77 20.66 37.07
CA ARG A 288 -14.80 21.34 36.28
C ARG A 288 -15.32 22.57 37.03
N GLN A 289 -15.02 23.77 36.55
CA GLN A 289 -15.70 24.98 37.02
C GLN A 289 -17.00 25.16 36.22
N SER A 290 -18.13 25.09 36.92
CA SER A 290 -19.43 25.45 36.40
C SER A 290 -19.64 26.95 36.54
N ASN A 291 -20.10 27.60 35.48
CA ASN A 291 -20.56 28.99 35.56
C ASN A 291 -22.05 28.98 35.96
N ALA A 292 -22.49 30.00 36.72
CA ALA A 292 -23.80 30.12 37.36
C ALA A 292 -25.05 30.10 36.44
N ARG A 293 -24.91 29.84 35.14
CA ARG A 293 -26.03 29.72 34.17
C ARG A 293 -26.15 28.34 33.52
N GLY A 294 -25.43 27.32 34.00
CA GLY A 294 -25.56 25.94 33.52
C GLY A 294 -25.17 25.70 32.06
N TRP A 295 -24.75 26.74 31.33
CA TRP A 295 -24.26 26.64 29.96
C TRP A 295 -22.85 26.08 29.93
N GLN A 296 -22.73 24.83 29.52
CA GLN A 296 -21.47 24.18 29.21
C GLN A 296 -21.00 24.67 27.83
N LYS A 297 -20.00 25.55 27.79
CA LYS A 297 -19.24 25.73 26.55
C LYS A 297 -18.40 24.46 26.35
N PRO A 298 -18.48 23.76 25.22
CA PRO A 298 -17.49 22.74 24.89
C PRO A 298 -16.14 23.46 24.75
N SER A 299 -15.29 23.33 25.76
CA SER A 299 -13.93 23.88 25.79
C SER A 299 -12.99 23.21 24.77
N ASP A 300 -13.45 22.20 24.04
CA ASP A 300 -12.57 21.29 23.31
C ASP A 300 -12.48 21.60 21.80
N LEU A 301 -13.14 22.66 21.33
CA LEU A 301 -12.88 23.23 20.00
C LEU A 301 -11.65 24.15 19.95
N ALA A 302 -10.93 24.31 21.07
CA ALA A 302 -9.61 24.93 21.12
C ALA A 302 -8.47 23.92 20.89
N LEU A 303 -8.67 22.89 20.05
CA LEU A 303 -7.55 22.15 19.50
C LEU A 303 -6.81 23.03 18.47
N ALA A 304 -5.67 23.57 18.90
CA ALA A 304 -4.58 24.16 18.10
C ALA A 304 -4.51 25.70 17.91
N ARG A 305 -4.66 26.49 18.98
CA ARG A 305 -4.03 27.82 19.06
C ARG A 305 -3.26 27.96 20.37
N GLY A 306 -2.03 27.45 20.41
CA GLY A 306 -1.13 27.65 21.56
C GLY A 306 -0.25 26.46 21.94
N ALA A 307 -0.41 25.29 21.33
CA ALA A 307 0.56 24.20 21.53
C ALA A 307 1.95 24.66 21.03
N PRO A 308 3.03 24.47 21.82
CA PRO A 308 4.38 24.76 21.34
C PRO A 308 4.58 24.01 20.02
N LYS A 309 4.93 24.73 18.96
CA LYS A 309 5.29 24.11 17.68
C LYS A 309 6.39 23.11 18.00
N PRO A 310 6.18 21.81 17.76
CA PRO A 310 7.25 20.87 17.99
C PRO A 310 8.44 21.25 17.11
N PRO A 311 9.68 20.96 17.56
CA PRO A 311 10.85 21.16 16.72
C PRO A 311 10.63 20.42 15.41
N ARG A 312 10.74 21.15 14.30
CA ARG A 312 10.63 20.61 12.94
C ARG A 312 11.90 19.82 12.64
N THR A 313 12.02 18.61 13.17
CA THR A 313 12.97 17.64 12.63
C THR A 313 12.33 17.03 11.38
N GLU A 314 12.64 17.63 10.24
CA GLU A 314 12.15 17.18 8.95
C GLU A 314 12.74 15.80 8.62
N CYS A 315 11.89 14.82 8.30
CA CYS A 315 12.31 13.52 7.77
C CYS A 315 12.76 13.66 6.31
N ASN A 316 13.79 14.47 6.04
CA ASN A 316 14.16 14.87 4.67
C ASN A 316 14.98 13.84 3.89
N VAL A 317 15.09 12.61 4.35
CA VAL A 317 15.90 11.62 3.64
C VAL A 317 15.00 10.84 2.70
N VAL A 318 14.67 11.43 1.55
CA VAL A 318 14.13 10.73 0.38
C VAL A 318 15.17 10.76 -0.74
N GLY A 319 15.61 9.59 -1.19
CA GLY A 319 16.72 9.39 -2.10
C GLY A 319 16.94 7.90 -2.38
N PRO A 320 17.89 7.55 -3.26
CA PRO A 320 18.06 6.18 -3.73
C PRO A 320 18.23 5.20 -2.56
N HIS A 321 19.00 5.55 -1.54
CA HIS A 321 19.27 4.69 -0.38
C HIS A 321 18.36 4.97 0.82
N SER A 322 17.25 5.68 0.65
CA SER A 322 16.33 6.02 1.76
C SER A 322 14.90 5.49 1.51
N LEU A 323 14.02 5.62 2.50
CA LEU A 323 12.64 5.13 2.41
C LEU A 323 11.79 6.13 1.61
N GLN A 324 11.24 5.69 0.48
CA GLN A 324 10.17 6.39 -0.21
C GLN A 324 8.81 5.88 0.28
N ILE A 325 7.86 6.80 0.50
CA ILE A 325 6.49 6.47 0.88
C ILE A 325 5.57 7.03 -0.19
N VAL A 326 4.72 6.18 -0.75
CA VAL A 326 3.72 6.55 -1.76
C VAL A 326 2.34 6.21 -1.21
N ALA A 327 1.53 7.23 -0.92
CA ALA A 327 0.17 7.03 -0.46
C ALA A 327 -0.82 7.38 -1.57
N LEU A 328 -1.69 6.42 -1.92
CA LEU A 328 -2.77 6.60 -2.87
C LEU A 328 -4.08 6.76 -2.12
N SER A 329 -4.88 7.75 -2.50
CA SER A 329 -6.25 7.85 -2.00
C SER A 329 -7.12 8.62 -2.99
N ALA A 330 -8.40 8.22 -3.08
CA ALA A 330 -9.37 8.96 -3.87
C ALA A 330 -9.70 10.30 -3.20
N THR A 331 -9.74 10.33 -1.87
CA THR A 331 -10.25 11.46 -1.08
C THR A 331 -9.18 12.17 -0.25
N VAL A 332 -7.93 12.24 -0.73
CA VAL A 332 -6.85 12.92 0.01
C VAL A 332 -7.27 14.34 0.40
N ASN A 333 -7.44 14.55 1.70
CA ASN A 333 -7.78 15.84 2.27
C ASN A 333 -6.62 16.39 3.11
N LYS A 334 -6.70 17.69 3.43
CA LYS A 334 -5.69 18.39 4.23
C LYS A 334 -5.50 17.75 5.61
N ASP A 335 -6.56 17.18 6.19
CA ASP A 335 -6.52 16.58 7.52
C ASP A 335 -5.74 15.27 7.54
N LEU A 336 -5.97 14.40 6.55
CA LEU A 336 -5.21 13.17 6.33
C LEU A 336 -3.74 13.47 6.13
N ARG A 337 -3.41 14.43 5.26
CA ARG A 337 -2.02 14.86 5.05
C ARG A 337 -1.40 15.35 6.36
N ASN A 338 -2.06 16.27 7.06
CA ASN A 338 -1.56 16.83 8.33
C ASN A 338 -1.41 15.75 9.41
N TRP A 339 -2.30 14.76 9.41
CA TRP A 339 -2.24 13.63 10.32
C TRP A 339 -1.00 12.77 10.05
N MET A 340 -0.73 12.41 8.78
CA MET A 340 0.44 11.63 8.38
C MET A 340 1.75 12.37 8.70
N VAL A 341 1.82 13.68 8.41
CA VAL A 341 2.98 14.51 8.74
C VAL A 341 3.21 14.57 10.25
N ARG A 342 2.16 14.79 11.05
CA ARG A 342 2.28 14.82 12.52
C ARG A 342 2.72 13.47 13.11
N ARG A 343 2.36 12.37 12.46
CA ARG A 343 2.77 11.02 12.85
C ARG A 343 4.20 10.69 12.44
N GLY A 344 4.83 11.52 11.60
CA GLY A 344 6.16 11.28 11.06
C GLY A 344 6.18 10.32 9.87
N TRP A 345 5.04 10.06 9.24
CA TRP A 345 4.96 9.18 8.06
C TRP A 345 5.43 9.87 6.78
N MET A 346 5.41 11.20 6.75
CA MET A 346 5.81 11.96 5.56
C MET A 346 6.54 13.23 6.00
N THR A 347 7.33 13.79 5.10
CA THR A 347 7.90 15.14 5.22
C THR A 347 6.80 16.19 5.35
N SER A 348 7.16 17.38 5.81
CA SER A 348 6.23 18.52 5.90
C SER A 348 5.63 18.91 4.54
N ARG A 349 6.34 18.58 3.45
CA ARG A 349 5.99 18.91 2.06
C ARG A 349 6.14 17.66 1.17
N PRO A 350 5.25 16.66 1.28
CA PRO A 350 5.22 15.58 0.30
C PRO A 350 4.82 16.16 -1.06
N LEU A 351 5.30 15.54 -2.13
CA LEU A 351 4.83 15.87 -3.46
C LEU A 351 3.39 15.38 -3.61
N VAL A 352 2.49 16.29 -3.93
CA VAL A 352 1.08 15.96 -4.15
C VAL A 352 0.85 15.86 -5.65
N ILE A 353 0.49 14.67 -6.11
CA ILE A 353 0.03 14.43 -7.49
C ILE A 353 -1.49 14.51 -7.45
N ASP A 354 -2.03 15.48 -8.15
CA ASP A 354 -3.47 15.78 -8.16
C ASP A 354 -3.82 16.17 -9.58
N ASN A 355 -4.76 15.44 -10.19
CA ASN A 355 -5.26 15.82 -11.51
C ASN A 355 -6.60 16.54 -11.32
N PRO A 356 -6.64 17.89 -11.36
CA PRO A 356 -7.89 18.64 -11.23
C PRO A 356 -8.80 18.46 -12.46
N SER A 357 -8.27 17.91 -13.55
CA SER A 357 -9.02 17.59 -14.77
C SER A 357 -9.97 16.43 -14.48
N ARG A 358 -11.23 16.76 -14.17
CA ARG A 358 -12.33 15.79 -14.00
C ARG A 358 -12.67 14.98 -15.27
N SER A 359 -12.04 15.28 -16.40
CA SER A 359 -12.20 14.51 -17.63
C SER A 359 -11.19 13.36 -17.65
N ILE A 360 -11.56 12.25 -17.04
CA ILE A 360 -11.01 10.97 -17.47
C ILE A 360 -11.60 10.76 -18.87
N ASP A 361 -10.79 10.93 -19.92
CA ASP A 361 -11.12 10.38 -21.23
C ASP A 361 -11.03 8.86 -21.08
N VAL A 362 -12.10 8.26 -20.60
CA VAL A 362 -12.27 6.82 -20.60
C VAL A 362 -12.26 6.40 -22.06
N PRO A 363 -11.32 5.55 -22.51
CA PRO A 363 -11.31 5.08 -23.89
C PRO A 363 -12.69 4.53 -24.24
N ALA A 364 -13.23 4.87 -25.41
CA ALA A 364 -14.55 4.44 -25.85
C ALA A 364 -14.75 2.90 -25.83
N SER A 365 -13.64 2.14 -25.76
CA SER A 365 -13.60 0.68 -25.62
C SER A 365 -13.72 0.16 -24.19
N THR A 366 -13.82 1.02 -23.17
CA THR A 366 -13.94 0.58 -21.77
C THR A 366 -15.36 0.15 -21.49
N VAL A 367 -15.58 -1.17 -21.48
CA VAL A 367 -16.87 -1.76 -21.11
C VAL A 367 -16.89 -1.99 -19.60
N HIS A 368 -17.69 -1.20 -18.89
CA HIS A 368 -17.94 -1.41 -17.47
C HIS A 368 -18.95 -2.55 -17.27
N HIS A 369 -18.50 -3.71 -16.83
CA HIS A 369 -19.38 -4.79 -16.41
C HIS A 369 -19.70 -4.65 -14.93
N CYS A 370 -20.93 -4.26 -14.61
CA CYS A 370 -21.43 -4.23 -13.24
C CYS A 370 -22.21 -5.52 -12.97
N LEU A 371 -21.62 -6.40 -12.15
CA LEU A 371 -22.23 -7.68 -11.76
C LEU A 371 -22.92 -7.51 -10.40
N VAL A 372 -24.18 -7.89 -10.33
CA VAL A 372 -24.92 -8.06 -9.07
C VAL A 372 -24.90 -9.56 -8.74
N ILE A 373 -24.44 -9.86 -7.53
CA ILE A 373 -24.46 -11.20 -6.97
C ILE A 373 -25.62 -11.24 -5.99
N GLU A 374 -26.72 -11.90 -6.36
CA GLU A 374 -27.85 -12.18 -5.48
C GLU A 374 -27.72 -13.62 -4.98
N ASN A 375 -27.62 -13.78 -3.65
CA ASN A 375 -27.63 -15.03 -2.88
C ASN A 375 -27.09 -16.26 -3.64
N ASP A 376 -25.76 -16.34 -3.77
CA ASP A 376 -24.92 -17.47 -4.19
C ASP A 376 -25.30 -18.28 -5.45
N ARG A 377 -26.37 -17.91 -6.16
CA ARG A 377 -26.92 -18.69 -7.29
C ARG A 377 -27.23 -17.84 -8.51
N ALA A 378 -27.18 -16.52 -8.42
CA ALA A 378 -27.43 -15.64 -9.55
C ALA A 378 -26.39 -14.53 -9.66
N ILE A 379 -25.49 -14.67 -10.66
CA ILE A 379 -24.70 -13.55 -11.17
C ILE A 379 -25.49 -12.96 -12.33
N ARG A 380 -25.93 -11.70 -12.21
CA ARG A 380 -26.59 -10.98 -13.29
C ARG A 380 -25.95 -9.62 -13.52
N ASN A 381 -25.91 -9.17 -14.78
CA ASN A 381 -25.59 -7.77 -15.05
C ASN A 381 -26.67 -6.87 -14.43
N LEU A 382 -26.26 -5.73 -13.88
CA LEU A 382 -27.16 -4.68 -13.43
C LEU A 382 -28.02 -4.26 -14.64
N ARG A 383 -29.30 -4.64 -14.66
CA ARG A 383 -30.22 -4.22 -15.71
C ARG A 383 -30.57 -2.76 -15.46
N GLU A 384 -30.43 -1.92 -16.48
CA GLU A 384 -31.01 -0.57 -16.44
C GLU A 384 -32.51 -0.70 -16.22
N LYS A 385 -33.04 0.12 -15.30
CA LYS A 385 -34.45 0.11 -14.96
C LYS A 385 -35.19 0.69 -16.17
N CYS A 386 -35.68 -0.19 -17.05
CA CYS A 386 -36.55 0.19 -18.16
C CYS A 386 -37.86 0.69 -17.54
N GLU A 387 -38.09 2.00 -17.59
CA GLU A 387 -39.33 2.63 -17.13
C GLU A 387 -40.48 2.33 -18.09
N ASP A 388 -40.92 1.07 -18.15
CA ASP A 388 -42.13 0.71 -18.89
C ASP A 388 -42.85 -0.47 -18.21
N SER A 389 -43.63 -0.19 -17.17
CA SER A 389 -44.90 -0.89 -16.92
C SER A 389 -45.74 -0.20 -15.82
N PRO A 390 -47.07 -0.13 -15.97
CA PRO A 390 -47.96 0.61 -15.07
C PRO A 390 -48.39 -0.20 -13.83
N GLN A 391 -48.48 0.54 -12.72
CA GLN A 391 -49.26 0.31 -11.48
C GLN A 391 -49.83 -1.09 -11.18
N ALA A 392 -49.32 -1.69 -10.10
CA ALA A 392 -50.12 -2.54 -9.21
C ALA A 392 -49.92 -2.09 -7.76
N SER A 393 -51.02 -1.60 -7.17
CA SER A 393 -51.16 -1.08 -5.81
C SER A 393 -51.27 -2.18 -4.75
N SER A 394 -50.71 -1.90 -3.56
CA SER A 394 -51.07 -2.38 -2.20
C SER A 394 -51.20 -3.91 -2.00
N THR A 395 -50.60 -4.52 -0.97
CA THR A 395 -51.01 -4.42 0.45
C THR A 395 -50.04 -5.27 1.29
N ARG A 396 -49.96 -4.98 2.61
CA ARG A 396 -49.30 -5.72 3.71
C ARG A 396 -47.87 -5.36 4.06
N GLU A 397 -47.74 -4.19 4.67
CA GLU A 397 -46.98 -4.06 5.92
C GLU A 397 -47.77 -4.74 7.06
N GLN A 398 -47.06 -5.52 7.88
CA GLN A 398 -47.34 -6.04 9.23
C GLN A 398 -47.08 -7.54 9.31
N GLY A 399 -45.87 -7.90 9.75
CA GLY A 399 -45.48 -9.29 10.07
C GLY A 399 -43.98 -9.64 10.01
N ALA A 400 -43.06 -8.68 9.81
CA ALA A 400 -41.67 -8.98 9.42
C ALA A 400 -40.61 -9.00 10.55
N ALA A 401 -41.00 -9.09 11.83
CA ALA A 401 -40.05 -8.99 12.95
C ALA A 401 -39.86 -10.27 13.78
N LEU A 402 -40.63 -11.34 13.54
CA LEU A 402 -40.57 -12.57 14.37
C LEU A 402 -40.29 -13.87 13.60
N VAL A 403 -40.22 -13.84 12.26
CA VAL A 403 -39.87 -15.02 11.43
C VAL A 403 -38.40 -15.03 11.03
N ARG A 404 -37.67 -13.93 11.29
CA ARG A 404 -36.33 -13.69 10.74
C ARG A 404 -35.20 -14.37 11.52
N GLU A 405 -35.42 -14.80 12.76
CA GLU A 405 -34.39 -15.46 13.57
C GLU A 405 -34.38 -16.98 13.36
N GLU A 406 -35.53 -17.62 13.06
CA GLU A 406 -35.59 -19.08 12.83
C GLU A 406 -35.16 -19.49 11.40
N GLU A 407 -35.32 -18.61 10.40
CA GLU A 407 -34.84 -18.86 9.02
C GLU A 407 -33.32 -18.65 8.86
N GLU A 408 -32.68 -17.84 9.72
CA GLU A 408 -31.24 -17.57 9.66
C GLU A 408 -30.43 -18.73 10.29
N GLU A 409 -30.95 -19.33 11.37
CA GLU A 409 -30.32 -20.48 12.04
C GLU A 409 -30.39 -21.79 11.22
N THR A 410 -31.45 -21.96 10.44
CA THR A 410 -31.61 -23.13 9.54
C THR A 410 -30.75 -23.01 8.28
N ALA A 411 -30.58 -21.79 7.74
CA ALA A 411 -29.69 -21.54 6.60
C ALA A 411 -28.21 -21.78 6.95
N ASP A 412 -27.78 -21.37 8.15
CA ASP A 412 -26.39 -21.58 8.61
C ASP A 412 -26.09 -23.08 8.83
N ALA A 413 -27.05 -23.84 9.34
CA ALA A 413 -26.92 -25.30 9.51
C ALA A 413 -26.83 -26.05 8.17
N GLU A 414 -27.61 -25.63 7.15
CA GLU A 414 -27.56 -26.22 5.81
C GLU A 414 -26.25 -25.89 5.08
N VAL A 415 -25.75 -24.65 5.20
CA VAL A 415 -24.46 -24.23 4.62
C VAL A 415 -23.29 -25.01 5.24
N GLN A 416 -23.35 -25.27 6.55
CA GLN A 416 -22.31 -26.00 7.26
C GLN A 416 -22.29 -27.50 6.91
N SER A 417 -23.46 -28.13 6.79
CA SER A 417 -23.61 -29.51 6.30
C SER A 417 -23.07 -29.68 4.87
N MET A 418 -23.36 -28.71 3.99
CA MET A 418 -22.89 -28.73 2.61
C MET A 418 -21.36 -28.53 2.50
N MET A 419 -20.77 -27.70 3.36
CA MET A 419 -19.31 -27.54 3.43
C MET A 419 -18.59 -28.81 3.91
N GLU A 420 -19.16 -29.54 4.87
CA GLU A 420 -18.61 -30.83 5.31
C GLU A 420 -18.57 -31.85 4.18
N GLN A 421 -19.68 -31.98 3.43
CA GLN A 421 -19.78 -32.88 2.28
C GLN A 421 -18.77 -32.52 1.17
N MET A 422 -18.59 -31.24 0.88
CA MET A 422 -17.58 -30.81 -0.12
C MET A 422 -16.15 -31.08 0.34
N SER A 423 -15.86 -30.97 1.65
CA SER A 423 -14.54 -31.30 2.18
C SER A 423 -14.25 -32.80 2.12
N GLU A 424 -15.26 -33.64 2.34
CA GLU A 424 -15.14 -35.09 2.28
C GLU A 424 -14.90 -35.57 0.83
N VAL A 425 -15.62 -35.00 -0.13
CA VAL A 425 -15.38 -35.27 -1.56
C VAL A 425 -13.97 -34.84 -1.98
N ALA A 426 -13.51 -33.66 -1.56
CA ALA A 426 -12.16 -33.20 -1.86
C ALA A 426 -11.07 -34.09 -1.23
N ALA A 427 -11.29 -34.58 0.00
CA ALA A 427 -10.38 -35.49 0.69
C ALA A 427 -10.32 -36.89 0.06
N ASN A 428 -11.39 -37.33 -0.61
CA ASN A 428 -11.42 -38.60 -1.34
C ASN A 428 -10.71 -38.48 -2.70
N VAL A 429 -10.90 -37.37 -3.43
CA VAL A 429 -10.19 -37.11 -4.70
C VAL A 429 -8.67 -37.02 -4.49
N ILE A 430 -8.22 -36.49 -3.35
CA ILE A 430 -6.79 -36.42 -3.00
C ILE A 430 -6.22 -37.79 -2.61
N ARG A 431 -7.05 -38.74 -2.18
CA ARG A 431 -6.62 -40.11 -1.85
C ARG A 431 -6.52 -41.03 -3.06
N GLU A 432 -7.19 -40.69 -4.16
CA GLU A 432 -7.18 -41.44 -5.42
C GLU A 432 -6.14 -40.92 -6.43
N LEU A 433 -5.46 -39.80 -6.13
CA LEU A 433 -4.30 -39.26 -6.85
C LEU A 433 -3.01 -39.56 -6.11
#